data_AF-A0A1F9MYB2-F1
#
_entry.id   AF-A0A1F9MYB2-F1
#
_cell.length_a   1.000
_cell.length_b   1.000
_cell.length_c   1.000
_cell.angle_alpha   90.00
_cell.angle_beta   90.00
_cell.angle_gamma   90.00
#
_symmetry.space_group_name_H-M   'P 1'
#
loop_
_entity.id
_entity.type
_entity.pdbx_description
1 polymer ?
#
loop_
_entity_poly.entity_id
_entity_poly.type
_entity_poly.pdbx_seq_one_letter_code
_entity_poly.pdbx_strand_id
1 'polypeptide(L)' 'MGSVLRGNELFAEFKGALTEQFVLQQLLACLGSQPFYWSADQSSAEVDFVLQLDDQIVPLEVKAAENLQSKSLKSY' A
#
# COMPACT_ATOMS: atom_id res chain seq x y z
N MET A 1 10.82 -29.71 9.08
CA MET A 1 9.44 -29.81 8.55
C MET A 1 8.69 -28.54 8.91
N GLY A 2 8.72 -27.51 8.06
CA GLY A 2 8.07 -26.21 8.35
C GLY A 2 7.89 -25.30 7.13
N SER A 3 8.20 -25.80 5.94
CA SER A 3 8.22 -25.02 4.70
C SER A 3 6.83 -24.78 4.11
N VAL A 4 5.84 -25.63 4.43
CA VAL A 4 4.48 -25.54 3.85
C VAL A 4 3.67 -24.39 4.45
N LEU A 5 3.83 -24.10 5.75
CA LEU A 5 3.09 -23.01 6.42
C LEU A 5 3.69 -21.64 6.12
N ARG A 6 5.04 -21.49 6.17
CA ARG A 6 5.73 -20.25 5.78
C ARG A 6 5.58 -19.89 4.30
N GLY A 7 5.36 -20.88 3.43
CA GLY A 7 5.18 -20.65 2.00
C GLY A 7 3.98 -19.77 1.68
N ASN A 8 2.91 -19.83 2.48
CA ASN A 8 1.71 -19.01 2.27
C ASN A 8 1.90 -17.55 2.74
N GLU A 9 2.57 -17.35 3.89
CA GLU A 9 2.89 -16.02 4.42
C GLU A 9 3.87 -15.28 3.50
N LEU A 10 4.96 -15.93 3.09
CA LEU A 10 5.93 -15.37 2.16
C LEU A 10 5.28 -15.01 0.82
N PHE A 11 4.34 -15.84 0.37
CA PHE A 11 3.59 -15.56 -0.86
C PHE A 11 2.63 -14.37 -0.71
N ALA A 12 2.03 -14.18 0.46
CA ALA A 12 1.19 -13.03 0.76
C ALA A 12 2.02 -11.72 0.84
N GLU A 13 3.15 -11.74 1.54
CA GLU A 13 4.10 -10.60 1.59
C GLU A 13 4.61 -10.24 0.19
N PHE A 14 4.99 -11.25 -0.61
CA PHE A 14 5.44 -11.04 -1.98
C PHE A 14 4.37 -10.40 -2.86
N LYS A 15 3.11 -10.84 -2.73
CA LYS A 15 1.97 -10.22 -3.42
C LYS A 15 1.73 -8.78 -2.98
N GLY A 16 1.84 -8.49 -1.68
CA GLY A 16 1.75 -7.13 -1.15
C GLY A 16 2.79 -6.22 -1.78
N ALA A 17 4.06 -6.59 -1.69
CA ALA A 17 5.18 -5.83 -2.25
C ALA A 17 5.05 -5.62 -3.77
N LEU A 18 4.63 -6.63 -4.54
CA LEU A 18 4.39 -6.47 -5.97
C LEU A 18 3.24 -5.51 -6.28
N THR A 19 2.20 -5.52 -5.45
CA THR A 19 1.04 -4.63 -5.63
C THR A 19 1.43 -3.19 -5.31
N GLU A 20 2.15 -2.96 -4.22
CA GLU A 20 2.72 -1.65 -3.86
C GLU A 20 3.64 -1.11 -4.98
N GLN A 21 4.54 -1.95 -5.50
CA GLN A 21 5.42 -1.57 -6.60
C GLN A 21 4.65 -1.23 -7.88
N PHE A 22 3.63 -2.03 -8.22
CA PHE A 22 2.80 -1.76 -9.38
C PHE A 22 2.08 -0.41 -9.27
N VAL A 23 1.49 -0.12 -8.11
CA VAL A 23 0.83 1.16 -7.85
C VAL A 23 1.81 2.32 -7.94
N LEU A 24 2.99 2.22 -7.33
CA LEU A 24 4.04 3.24 -7.42
C LEU A 24 4.42 3.54 -8.88
N GLN A 25 4.65 2.51 -9.69
CA GLN A 25 5.00 2.73 -11.10
C GLN A 25 3.86 3.37 -11.89
N GLN A 26 2.61 3.02 -11.62
CA GLN A 26 1.48 3.67 -12.27
C GLN A 26 1.32 5.14 -11.86
N LEU A 27 1.53 5.46 -10.58
CA LEU A 27 1.49 6.84 -10.10
C LEU A 27 2.55 7.70 -10.81
N LEU A 28 3.78 7.19 -10.89
CA LEU A 28 4.88 7.86 -11.60
C LEU A 28 4.60 8.02 -13.11
N ALA A 29 4.06 6.98 -13.75
CA ALA A 29 3.84 6.98 -15.20
C ALA A 29 2.63 7.83 -15.63
N CYS A 30 1.54 7.82 -14.85
CA CYS A 30 0.27 8.42 -15.27
C CYS A 30 0.08 9.84 -14.73
N LEU A 31 0.51 10.12 -13.50
CA LEU A 31 0.22 11.40 -12.85
C LEU A 31 1.42 12.34 -12.83
N GLY A 32 2.64 11.85 -13.14
CA GLY A 32 3.87 12.64 -13.05
C GLY A 32 4.16 13.22 -11.66
N SER A 33 3.37 12.84 -10.65
CA SER A 33 3.52 13.24 -9.25
C SER A 33 4.49 12.27 -8.58
N GLN A 34 5.26 12.79 -7.63
CA GLN A 34 6.21 12.00 -6.85
C GLN A 34 5.51 11.52 -5.58
N PRO A 35 5.22 10.21 -5.43
CA PRO A 35 4.65 9.67 -4.21
C PRO A 35 5.70 9.65 -3.11
N PHE A 36 5.29 9.95 -1.88
CA PHE A 36 6.13 9.85 -0.70
C PHE A 36 5.78 8.59 0.07
N TYR A 37 6.80 7.83 0.47
CA TYR A 37 6.59 6.66 1.32
C TYR A 37 6.27 7.13 2.75
N TRP A 38 5.22 6.57 3.35
CA TRP A 38 4.84 6.87 4.72
C TRP A 38 5.21 5.71 5.64
N SER A 39 6.19 5.93 6.52
CA SER A 39 6.49 5.03 7.62
C SER A 39 6.39 5.80 8.92
N ALA A 40 5.38 5.52 9.74
CA ALA A 40 5.36 6.00 11.12
C ALA A 40 5.54 4.81 12.06
N ASP A 41 6.43 4.95 13.04
CA ASP A 41 6.74 3.90 14.02
C ASP A 41 5.52 3.44 14.84
N GLN A 42 4.47 4.26 14.88
CA GLN A 42 3.15 3.99 15.48
C GLN A 42 2.06 4.64 14.61
N SER A 43 1.75 4.06 13.44
CA SER A 43 0.61 4.51 12.65
C SER A 43 -0.68 3.81 13.14
N SER A 44 -1.69 4.61 13.51
CA SER A 44 -3.05 4.09 13.76
C SER A 44 -3.81 3.83 12.46
N ALA A 45 -3.27 4.27 11.32
CA ALA A 45 -3.79 4.07 9.98
C ALA A 45 -2.73 3.38 9.11
N GLU A 46 -3.16 2.39 8.33
CA GLU A 46 -2.35 1.73 7.29
C GLU A 46 -2.27 2.68 6.09
N VAL A 47 -1.14 3.39 5.94
CA VAL A 47 -0.87 4.30 4.81
C VAL A 47 0.45 3.88 4.18
N ASP A 48 0.45 3.57 2.89
CA ASP A 48 1.63 3.13 2.15
C ASP A 48 2.30 4.30 1.43
N PHE A 49 1.48 5.20 0.85
CA PHE A 49 1.95 6.38 0.14
C PHE A 49 1.18 7.63 0.52
N VAL A 50 1.81 8.78 0.33
CA VAL A 50 1.19 10.08 0.38
C VAL A 50 1.45 10.79 -0.93
N LEU A 51 0.39 11.35 -1.52
CA LEU A 51 0.43 12.11 -2.75
C LEU A 51 0.13 13.58 -2.47
N GLN A 52 0.90 14.47 -3.08
CA GLN A 52 0.54 15.87 -3.18
C GLN A 52 -0.14 16.11 -4.54
N LEU A 53 -1.41 16.51 -4.49
CA LEU A 53 -2.21 16.90 -5.65
C LEU A 53 -2.64 18.35 -5.42
N ASP A 54 -2.01 19.28 -6.14
CA ASP A 54 -2.15 20.72 -5.92
C ASP A 54 -1.93 21.10 -4.44
N ASP A 55 -2.93 21.70 -3.80
CA ASP A 55 -2.92 22.11 -2.39
C ASP A 55 -3.46 21.03 -1.44
N GLN A 56 -3.63 19.79 -1.92
CA GLN A 56 -4.19 18.67 -1.14
C GLN A 56 -3.16 17.55 -0.91
N ILE A 57 -3.17 17.01 0.30
CA ILE A 57 -2.40 15.83 0.69
C ILE A 57 -3.36 14.65 0.75
N VAL A 58 -3.11 13.63 -0.07
CA VAL A 58 -3.96 12.45 -0.21
C VAL A 58 -3.23 11.21 0.29
N PRO A 59 -3.67 10.58 1.39
CA PRO A 59 -3.12 9.30 1.84
C PRO A 59 -3.62 8.15 0.95
N LEU A 60 -2.75 7.20 0.66
CA LEU A 60 -3.04 6.02 -0.15
C LEU A 60 -2.71 4.74 0.64
N GLU A 61 -3.65 3.81 0.62
CA GLU A 61 -3.49 2.44 1.13
C GLU A 61 -3.65 1.47 -0.05
N VAL A 62 -2.69 0.58 -0.23
CA VAL A 62 -2.61 -0.39 -1.32
C VAL A 62 -2.94 -1.77 -0.80
N LYS A 63 -3.91 -2.44 -1.44
CA LYS A 63 -4.33 -3.78 -1.05
C LYS A 63 -4.22 -4.75 -2.22
N ALA A 64 -3.58 -5.89 -1.96
CA ALA A 64 -3.39 -6.97 -2.93
C ALA A 64 -4.58 -7.95 -3.02
N ALA A 65 -5.70 -7.67 -2.35
CA ALA A 65 -6.84 -8.58 -2.21
C ALA A 65 -8.09 -8.09 -2.97
N GLU A 66 -8.85 -9.01 -3.57
CA GLU A 66 -10.10 -8.72 -4.30
C GLU A 66 -11.26 -8.33 -3.38
N ASN A 67 -11.22 -8.74 -2.10
CA ASN A 67 -12.29 -8.51 -1.14
C ASN A 67 -12.04 -7.23 -0.31
N LEU A 68 -12.42 -6.08 -0.89
CA LEU A 68 -12.33 -4.74 -0.29
C LEU A 68 -13.30 -4.51 0.91
N GLN A 69 -13.85 -5.56 1.52
CA GLN A 69 -14.70 -5.45 2.73
C GLN A 69 -13.89 -5.31 4.03
N SER A 70 -12.55 -5.39 3.99
CA SER A 70 -11.73 -4.96 5.13
C SER A 70 -12.01 -3.48 5.39
N LYS A 71 -12.32 -3.10 6.63
CA LYS A 71 -12.58 -1.70 7.03
C LYS A 71 -11.52 -0.78 6.40
N SER A 72 -11.92 0.01 5.41
CA SER A 72 -11.07 0.99 4.74
C SER A 72 -10.53 2.02 5.74
N LEU A 73 -9.47 2.72 5.34
CA LEU A 73 -8.97 3.94 5.98
C LEU A 73 -10.12 4.78 6.57
N LYS A 74 -10.27 4.73 7.89
CA LYS A 74 -11.13 5.67 8.62
C LYS A 74 -10.28 6.92 8.87
N SER A 75 -10.33 7.86 7.94
CA SER A 75 -9.84 9.22 8.22
C SER A 75 -10.80 9.87 9.23
N TYR A 76 -10.22 10.43 10.29
CA TYR A 76 -10.84 11.51 11.07
C TYR A 76 -10.66 12.84 10.32
#